data_AF-A0A815P4S1-F1
#
_entry.id   AF-A0A815P4S1-F1
#
_cell.length_a   1.000
_cell.length_b   1.000
_cell.length_c   1.000
_cell.angle_alpha   90.00
_cell.angle_beta   90.00
_cell.angle_gamma   90.00
#
_symmetry.space_group_name_H-M   'P 1'
#
loop_
_entity.id
_entity.type
_entity.pdbx_description
1 polymer ?
#
loop_
_entity_poly.entity_id
_entity_poly.type
_entity_poly.pdbx_seq_one_letter_code
_entity_poly.pdbx_strand_id
1 'polypeptide(L)'
;MGSISNLFVCTVLSITFICQSSYSQAPCPVEEDPIQLAECAQLDVQAIIQGARGNLKLFCNLAERYMECFKTKTRNCIGGWAAEGGLTELQNLAQWCCVNPGVQEPDECPLRRNPKCFSTDDYVSMANGETKVLRDLRPGDRVLVMNSEQKVVEDEVLMMLDSQPKRPALFHSIETVSGHRISLTGNHFLAVGHNDRFVPANKIQPNDIVFIHQQGQLQQVTVRNITEEYKVGYVTPMTNHGTLIVNGIAASCYSSVISHDLAHYVLAPLRWWYHLAKFFSVEQPFEYSAENGIHWIPMAMLQLTEKYLPNVLTIHSL
;
A
#
# COMPACT_ATOMS: atom_id res chain seq x y z
N MET A 1 54.50 -25.22 28.74
CA MET A 1 54.01 -25.06 30.13
C MET A 1 53.66 -23.58 30.33
N GLY A 2 52.35 -23.28 30.47
CA GLY A 2 51.76 -22.01 30.99
C GLY A 2 52.07 -20.72 30.20
N SER A 3 51.33 -19.62 30.29
CA SER A 3 49.99 -19.29 30.77
C SER A 3 49.81 -17.79 30.47
N ILE A 4 48.65 -17.40 29.92
CA ILE A 4 47.84 -16.20 30.20
C ILE A 4 48.57 -14.94 30.74
N SER A 5 48.43 -13.81 30.04
CA SER A 5 47.78 -12.60 30.59
C SER A 5 47.69 -11.45 29.58
N ASN A 6 46.46 -11.17 29.14
CA ASN A 6 46.01 -9.86 28.66
C ASN A 6 46.27 -8.81 29.74
N LEU A 7 46.89 -7.68 29.39
CA LEU A 7 46.70 -6.42 30.09
C LEU A 7 46.90 -5.26 29.12
N PHE A 8 45.80 -4.79 28.53
CA PHE A 8 45.73 -3.49 27.84
C PHE A 8 45.70 -2.40 28.92
N VAL A 9 46.79 -1.65 29.05
CA VAL A 9 46.79 -0.35 29.73
C VAL A 9 47.42 0.64 28.76
N CYS A 10 46.59 1.33 27.99
CA CYS A 10 47.02 2.47 27.17
C CYS A 10 47.01 3.73 28.04
N THR A 11 48.18 4.13 28.51
CA THR A 11 48.43 5.48 29.02
C THR A 11 48.99 6.34 27.89
N VAL A 12 48.40 7.51 27.73
CA VAL A 12 48.67 8.52 26.69
C VAL A 12 50.06 9.11 26.83
N LEU A 13 50.86 9.15 25.76
CA LEU A 13 51.64 10.33 25.31
C LEU A 13 52.60 10.01 24.15
N SER A 14 52.48 10.81 23.09
CA SER A 14 53.55 11.26 22.20
C SER A 14 54.03 10.34 21.05
N ILE A 15 53.88 10.89 19.83
CA ILE A 15 54.71 10.71 18.62
C ILE A 15 54.38 9.48 17.75
N THR A 16 53.75 9.77 16.61
CA THR A 16 53.67 8.97 15.35
C THR A 16 53.61 7.45 15.50
N PHE A 17 52.39 6.90 15.46
CA PHE A 17 52.17 5.51 15.07
C PHE A 17 51.16 5.45 13.94
N ILE A 18 51.69 5.11 12.76
CA ILE A 18 50.96 4.52 11.65
C ILE A 18 50.24 3.30 12.23
N CYS A 19 48.93 3.41 12.44
CA CYS A 19 48.11 2.24 12.74
C CYS A 19 47.91 1.49 11.42
N GLN A 20 48.88 0.66 11.04
CA GLN A 20 48.64 -0.45 10.13
C GLN A 20 47.68 -1.40 10.82
N SER A 21 46.37 -1.13 10.71
CA SER A 21 45.38 -2.18 10.87
C SER A 21 45.49 -3.07 9.63
N SER A 22 46.30 -4.11 9.73
CA SER A 22 46.33 -5.22 8.78
C SER A 22 45.04 -6.04 8.92
N TYR A 23 43.89 -5.42 8.68
CA TYR A 23 42.71 -6.13 8.23
C TYR A 23 42.89 -6.24 6.73
N SER A 24 43.22 -7.44 6.26
CA SER A 24 43.07 -7.82 4.86
C SER A 24 41.57 -7.73 4.53
N GLN A 25 41.08 -6.53 4.25
CA GLN A 25 39.82 -6.37 3.56
C GLN A 25 40.12 -6.71 2.12
N ALA A 26 39.56 -7.82 1.63
CA ALA A 26 39.57 -8.09 0.21
C ALA A 26 39.04 -6.83 -0.51
N PRO A 27 39.68 -6.40 -1.62
CA PRO A 27 39.38 -5.13 -2.25
C PRO A 27 37.88 -5.04 -2.61
N CYS A 28 37.30 -3.85 -2.43
CA CYS A 28 35.93 -3.55 -2.82
C CYS A 28 35.87 -3.49 -4.36
N PRO A 29 35.14 -4.38 -5.05
CA PRO A 29 35.12 -4.41 -6.51
C PRO A 29 34.64 -3.11 -7.16
N VAL A 30 33.79 -2.35 -6.46
CA VAL A 30 33.25 -1.06 -6.94
C VAL A 30 34.26 0.09 -6.82
N GLU A 31 35.23 0.00 -5.89
CA GLU A 31 36.31 0.99 -5.81
C GLU A 31 37.31 0.84 -6.95
N GLU A 32 37.44 -0.38 -7.49
CA GLU A 32 38.30 -0.66 -8.66
C GLU A 32 37.66 -0.24 -9.99
N ASP A 33 36.33 -0.34 -10.11
CA ASP A 33 35.57 0.09 -11.29
C ASP A 33 34.15 0.59 -10.94
N PRO A 34 33.97 1.91 -10.72
CA PRO A 34 32.69 2.50 -10.35
C PRO A 34 31.58 2.32 -11.40
N ILE A 35 31.94 2.06 -12.66
CA ILE A 35 30.98 1.90 -13.77
C ILE A 35 30.19 0.59 -13.62
N GLN A 36 30.77 -0.44 -12.98
CA GLN A 36 30.11 -1.72 -12.76
C GLN A 36 28.93 -1.63 -11.79
N LEU A 37 28.91 -0.64 -10.89
CA LEU A 37 27.76 -0.37 -10.05
C LEU A 37 26.62 0.29 -10.84
N ALA A 38 26.96 1.14 -11.82
CA ALA A 38 26.00 1.74 -12.72
C ALA A 38 25.30 0.68 -13.59
N GLU A 39 25.95 -0.45 -13.94
CA GLU A 39 25.30 -1.56 -14.64
C GLU A 39 24.20 -2.23 -13.80
N CYS A 40 24.41 -2.42 -12.49
CA CYS A 40 23.36 -2.94 -11.61
C CYS A 40 22.31 -1.87 -11.28
N ALA A 41 22.70 -0.59 -11.14
CA ALA A 41 21.80 0.52 -10.79
C ALA A 41 20.95 1.04 -11.98
N GLN A 42 21.35 0.75 -13.22
CA GLN A 42 20.56 1.02 -14.43
C GLN A 42 19.34 0.10 -14.56
N LEU A 43 19.27 -0.97 -13.77
CA LEU A 43 18.08 -1.79 -13.65
C LEU A 43 17.06 -1.05 -12.78
N ASP A 44 16.15 -0.35 -13.45
CA ASP A 44 15.03 0.33 -12.81
C ASP A 44 14.17 -0.70 -12.04
N VAL A 45 14.18 -0.61 -10.72
CA VAL A 45 13.41 -1.48 -9.82
C VAL A 45 11.91 -1.40 -10.16
N GLN A 46 11.41 -0.24 -10.55
CA GLN A 46 10.03 -0.07 -11.00
C GLN A 46 9.81 -0.74 -12.35
N ALA A 47 10.79 -0.73 -13.26
CA ALA A 47 10.71 -1.50 -14.51
C ALA A 47 10.75 -3.01 -14.27
N ILE A 48 11.48 -3.51 -13.27
CA ILE A 48 11.46 -4.92 -12.85
C ILE A 48 10.07 -5.28 -12.31
N ILE A 49 9.52 -4.48 -11.39
CA ILE A 49 8.19 -4.69 -10.81
C ILE A 49 7.10 -4.64 -11.89
N GLN A 50 7.17 -3.66 -12.81
CA GLN A 50 6.23 -3.51 -13.91
C GLN A 50 6.36 -4.62 -14.95
N GLY A 51 7.58 -4.97 -15.35
CA GLY A 51 7.87 -6.02 -16.34
C GLY A 51 7.56 -7.43 -15.84
N ALA A 52 7.58 -7.63 -14.52
CA ALA A 52 7.23 -8.90 -13.88
C ALA A 52 5.81 -8.94 -13.30
N ARG A 53 5.01 -7.89 -13.48
CA ARG A 53 3.64 -7.80 -12.94
C ARG A 53 2.79 -8.98 -13.41
N GLY A 54 2.28 -9.76 -12.46
CA GLY A 54 1.51 -10.99 -12.73
C GLY A 54 2.34 -12.25 -13.05
N ASN A 55 3.66 -12.12 -13.26
CA ASN A 55 4.57 -13.24 -13.54
C ASN A 55 5.59 -13.41 -12.40
N LEU A 56 5.16 -14.08 -11.32
CA LEU A 56 5.94 -14.31 -10.10
C LEU A 56 7.29 -14.98 -10.38
N LYS A 57 7.35 -15.94 -11.32
CA LYS A 57 8.58 -16.63 -11.69
C LYS A 57 9.56 -15.68 -12.37
N LEU A 58 9.07 -14.81 -13.25
CA LEU A 58 9.88 -13.77 -13.87
C LEU A 58 10.36 -12.74 -12.83
N PHE A 59 9.50 -12.35 -11.89
CA PHE A 59 9.87 -11.45 -10.80
C PHE A 59 11.00 -12.06 -9.96
N CYS A 60 10.83 -13.28 -9.47
CA CYS A 60 11.84 -13.94 -8.64
C CYS A 60 13.17 -14.09 -9.37
N ASN A 61 13.15 -14.48 -10.65
CA ASN A 61 14.37 -14.58 -11.46
C ASN A 61 15.05 -13.21 -11.65
N LEU A 62 14.29 -12.13 -11.89
CA LEU A 62 14.86 -10.79 -12.09
C LEU A 62 15.36 -10.19 -10.77
N ALA A 63 14.60 -10.33 -9.69
CA ALA A 63 14.98 -9.88 -8.36
C ALA A 63 16.21 -10.61 -7.84
N GLU A 64 16.31 -11.94 -8.04
CA GLU A 64 17.49 -12.73 -7.70
C GLU A 64 18.72 -12.28 -8.50
N ARG A 65 18.60 -12.11 -9.82
CA ARG A 65 19.70 -11.62 -10.67
C ARG A 65 20.18 -10.23 -10.27
N TYR A 66 19.24 -9.34 -9.95
CA TYR A 66 19.54 -7.99 -9.49
C TYR A 66 20.26 -8.04 -8.13
N MET A 67 19.75 -8.82 -7.17
CA MET A 67 20.36 -8.98 -5.86
C MET A 67 21.74 -9.61 -5.91
N GLU A 68 21.94 -10.61 -6.79
CA GLU A 68 23.23 -11.26 -6.96
C GLU A 68 24.26 -10.33 -7.64
N CYS A 69 23.82 -9.50 -8.60
CA CYS A 69 24.64 -8.43 -9.20
C CYS A 69 25.16 -7.50 -8.11
N PHE A 70 24.26 -6.96 -7.28
CA PHE A 70 24.62 -6.06 -6.20
C PHE A 70 25.52 -6.72 -5.16
N LYS A 71 25.14 -7.89 -4.62
CA LYS A 71 25.96 -8.64 -3.64
C LYS A 71 27.37 -8.92 -4.15
N THR A 72 27.50 -9.28 -5.42
CA THR A 72 28.80 -9.57 -6.05
C THR A 72 29.65 -8.30 -6.16
N LYS A 73 29.06 -7.17 -6.58
CA LYS A 73 29.79 -5.93 -6.83
C LYS A 73 30.10 -5.14 -5.57
N THR A 74 29.19 -5.08 -4.60
CA THR A 74 29.38 -4.34 -3.33
C THR A 74 30.02 -5.19 -2.24
N ARG A 75 30.53 -6.38 -2.57
CA ARG A 75 31.16 -7.30 -1.63
C ARG A 75 32.35 -6.61 -0.93
N ASN A 76 32.37 -6.66 0.41
CA ASN A 76 33.42 -6.08 1.25
C ASN A 76 33.53 -4.53 1.22
N CYS A 77 32.58 -3.82 0.61
CA CYS A 77 32.57 -2.36 0.59
C CYS A 77 31.93 -1.80 1.88
N ILE A 78 32.54 -0.77 2.49
CA ILE A 78 32.00 -0.10 3.70
C ILE A 78 30.60 0.50 3.42
N GLY A 79 30.37 1.00 2.20
CA GLY A 79 29.06 1.48 1.73
C GLY A 79 28.06 0.39 1.34
N GLY A 80 28.47 -0.88 1.27
CA GLY A 80 27.56 -2.01 1.00
C GLY A 80 26.52 -2.21 2.11
N TRP A 81 26.87 -1.83 3.34
CA TRP A 81 25.97 -1.80 4.51
C TRP A 81 25.03 -0.58 4.49
N ALA A 82 25.39 0.49 3.77
CA ALA A 82 24.55 1.68 3.59
C ALA A 82 23.63 1.59 2.35
N ALA A 83 23.99 0.75 1.36
CA ALA A 83 23.18 0.45 0.19
C ALA A 83 21.92 -0.38 0.53
N GLU A 84 21.82 -0.93 1.73
CA GLU A 84 20.63 -1.62 2.24
C GLU A 84 19.40 -0.70 2.21
N GLY A 85 19.54 0.60 2.49
CA GLY A 85 18.42 1.54 2.58
C GLY A 85 17.60 1.72 1.29
N GLY A 86 18.25 1.71 0.12
CA GLY A 86 17.58 1.83 -1.20
C GLY A 86 17.08 0.50 -1.76
N LEU A 87 17.47 -0.62 -1.17
CA LEU A 87 17.15 -1.99 -1.60
C LEU A 87 16.13 -2.67 -0.69
N THR A 88 15.84 -2.10 0.47
CA THR A 88 14.97 -2.68 1.50
C THR A 88 13.64 -3.16 0.92
N GLU A 89 13.04 -2.39 0.02
CA GLU A 89 11.75 -2.73 -0.58
C GLU A 89 11.85 -3.97 -1.49
N LEU A 90 12.75 -3.96 -2.47
CA LEU A 90 12.94 -5.11 -3.38
C LEU A 90 13.44 -6.36 -2.65
N GLN A 91 14.29 -6.20 -1.64
CA GLN A 91 14.77 -7.29 -0.78
C GLN A 91 13.64 -7.89 0.05
N ASN A 92 12.80 -7.06 0.67
CA ASN A 92 11.64 -7.52 1.43
C ASN A 92 10.64 -8.24 0.51
N LEU A 93 10.34 -7.68 -0.67
CA LEU A 93 9.46 -8.31 -1.66
C LEU A 93 10.04 -9.65 -2.16
N ALA A 94 11.33 -9.70 -2.50
CA ALA A 94 11.98 -10.93 -2.98
C ALA A 94 12.04 -12.00 -1.88
N GLN A 95 12.41 -11.62 -0.66
CA GLN A 95 12.43 -12.54 0.48
C GLN A 95 11.03 -13.11 0.77
N TRP A 96 10.00 -12.27 0.70
CA TRP A 96 8.61 -12.65 0.93
C TRP A 96 8.04 -13.51 -0.19
N CYS A 97 8.23 -13.10 -1.45
CA CYS A 97 7.64 -13.73 -2.62
C CYS A 97 8.40 -14.96 -3.14
N CYS A 98 9.69 -15.10 -2.80
CA CYS A 98 10.57 -16.07 -3.47
C CYS A 98 11.33 -17.00 -2.50
N VAL A 99 11.56 -16.63 -1.24
CA VAL A 99 12.51 -17.35 -0.35
C VAL A 99 11.82 -18.08 0.82
N ASN A 100 10.51 -17.90 1.04
CA ASN A 100 9.84 -18.47 2.21
C ASN A 100 9.15 -19.82 1.91
N PRO A 101 9.62 -20.96 2.45
CA PRO A 101 9.07 -22.30 2.14
C PRO A 101 7.68 -22.57 2.73
N GLY A 102 7.13 -21.64 3.52
CA GLY A 102 5.78 -21.70 4.08
C GLY A 102 4.69 -21.02 3.23
N VAL A 103 5.05 -20.28 2.18
CA VAL A 103 4.08 -19.68 1.24
C VAL A 103 3.65 -20.77 0.26
N GLN A 104 2.66 -21.56 0.65
CA GLN A 104 2.19 -22.70 -0.14
C GLN A 104 1.37 -22.28 -1.36
N GLU A 105 0.96 -21.01 -1.48
CA GLU A 105 0.26 -20.53 -2.67
C GLU A 105 0.83 -19.21 -3.24
N PRO A 106 0.99 -19.09 -4.58
CA PRO A 106 1.42 -17.88 -5.28
C PRO A 106 0.60 -16.60 -5.00
N ASP A 107 -0.54 -16.72 -4.33
CA ASP A 107 -1.56 -15.68 -4.20
C ASP A 107 -1.31 -14.71 -3.02
N GLU A 108 -0.28 -14.98 -2.21
CA GLU A 108 0.15 -14.15 -1.08
C GLU A 108 1.30 -13.19 -1.42
N CYS A 109 1.83 -13.26 -2.63
CA CYS A 109 2.81 -12.27 -3.09
C CYS A 109 2.07 -10.96 -3.47
N PRO A 110 2.42 -9.80 -2.87
CA PRO A 110 1.78 -8.51 -3.16
C PRO A 110 1.87 -8.09 -4.65
N LEU A 111 2.77 -8.69 -5.42
CA LEU A 111 2.85 -8.49 -6.87
C LEU A 111 1.72 -9.15 -7.68
N ARG A 112 1.03 -10.14 -7.09
CA ARG A 112 -0.10 -10.84 -7.73
C ARG A 112 -1.44 -10.25 -7.36
N ARG A 113 -1.56 -9.63 -6.19
CA ARG A 113 -2.76 -8.91 -5.77
C ARG A 113 -2.30 -7.58 -5.20
N ASN A 114 -2.64 -6.49 -5.88
CA ASN A 114 -2.75 -5.21 -5.21
C ASN A 114 -4.12 -5.23 -4.54
N PRO A 115 -4.25 -5.61 -3.25
CA PRO A 115 -5.48 -5.39 -2.53
C PRO A 115 -5.84 -3.91 -2.62
N LYS A 116 -7.12 -3.65 -2.51
CA LYS A 116 -7.80 -2.46 -3.01
C LYS A 116 -8.56 -1.84 -1.83
N CYS A 117 -7.85 -1.58 -0.73
CA CYS A 117 -8.42 -1.64 0.62
C CYS A 117 -7.82 -0.62 1.61
N PHE A 118 -8.53 -0.43 2.73
CA PHE A 118 -8.08 0.26 3.94
C PHE A 118 -7.44 -0.72 4.93
N SER A 119 -6.58 -0.23 5.82
CA SER A 119 -6.07 -1.04 6.93
C SER A 119 -7.17 -1.34 7.93
N THR A 120 -7.21 -2.57 8.46
CA THR A 120 -8.18 -2.91 9.52
C THR A 120 -7.95 -2.16 10.83
N ASP A 121 -6.76 -1.58 11.02
CA ASP A 121 -6.38 -0.85 12.23
C ASP A 121 -6.81 0.63 12.20
N ASP A 122 -7.24 1.13 11.03
CA ASP A 122 -7.77 2.48 10.89
C ASP A 122 -9.21 2.57 11.42
N TYR A 123 -9.66 3.80 11.69
CA TYR A 123 -10.94 4.10 12.33
C TYR A 123 -11.86 4.85 11.39
N VAL A 124 -13.10 4.44 11.24
CA VAL A 124 -14.14 5.18 10.52
C VAL A 124 -14.86 6.15 11.45
N SER A 125 -15.24 7.32 10.93
CA SER A 125 -16.10 8.27 11.64
C SER A 125 -17.55 7.82 11.57
N MET A 126 -18.19 7.61 12.73
CA MET A 126 -19.56 7.12 12.83
C MET A 126 -20.57 8.28 12.86
N ALA A 127 -21.80 8.04 12.41
CA ALA A 127 -22.85 9.06 12.39
C ALA A 127 -23.22 9.58 13.80
N ASN A 128 -23.04 8.76 14.84
CA ASN A 128 -23.28 9.15 16.24
C ASN A 128 -22.17 10.03 16.85
N GLY A 129 -21.13 10.38 16.06
CA GLY A 129 -20.00 11.19 16.50
C GLY A 129 -18.84 10.39 17.11
N GLU A 130 -18.99 9.07 17.29
CA GLU A 130 -17.91 8.19 17.74
C GLU A 130 -17.01 7.76 16.57
N THR A 131 -15.95 7.03 16.89
CA THR A 131 -15.14 6.32 15.90
C THR A 131 -15.24 4.81 16.10
N LYS A 132 -15.16 4.06 15.01
CA LYS A 132 -15.17 2.58 15.05
C LYS A 132 -13.98 2.06 14.28
N VAL A 133 -13.27 1.08 14.84
CA VAL A 133 -12.17 0.43 14.13
C VAL A 133 -12.71 -0.33 12.91
N LEU A 134 -12.03 -0.22 11.78
CA LEU A 134 -12.50 -0.75 10.50
C LEU A 134 -12.67 -2.27 10.51
N ARG A 135 -11.88 -3.01 11.31
CA ARG A 135 -12.07 -4.46 11.50
C ARG A 135 -13.46 -4.82 12.05
N ASP A 136 -14.08 -3.92 12.80
CA ASP A 136 -15.37 -4.12 13.47
C ASP A 136 -16.53 -3.46 12.72
N LEU A 137 -16.25 -2.77 11.62
CA LEU A 137 -17.27 -2.21 10.74
C LEU A 137 -18.11 -3.34 10.12
N ARG A 138 -19.43 -3.16 10.04
CA ARG A 138 -20.40 -4.13 9.54
C ARG A 138 -21.40 -3.46 8.61
N PRO A 139 -21.98 -4.19 7.64
CA PRO A 139 -23.12 -3.70 6.88
C PRO A 139 -24.29 -3.30 7.79
N GLY A 140 -24.90 -2.16 7.52
CA GLY A 140 -25.92 -1.50 8.35
C GLY A 140 -25.38 -0.47 9.33
N ASP A 141 -24.06 -0.41 9.57
CA ASP A 141 -23.46 0.65 10.38
C ASP A 141 -23.66 2.03 9.71
N ARG A 142 -23.97 3.03 10.53
CA ARG A 142 -24.18 4.43 10.10
C ARG A 142 -22.89 5.23 10.26
N VAL A 143 -22.40 5.79 9.17
CA VAL A 143 -21.07 6.43 9.07
C VAL A 143 -21.18 7.84 8.51
N LEU A 144 -20.13 8.64 8.72
CA LEU A 144 -19.97 9.94 8.06
C LEU A 144 -19.15 9.79 6.77
N VAL A 145 -19.61 10.45 5.72
CA VAL A 145 -19.03 10.38 4.37
C VAL A 145 -18.94 11.77 3.75
N MET A 146 -18.18 11.90 2.67
CA MET A 146 -18.12 13.11 1.84
C MET A 146 -19.03 12.95 0.62
N ASN A 147 -20.05 13.80 0.47
CA ASN A 147 -20.87 13.79 -0.74
C ASN A 147 -20.19 14.51 -1.93
N SER A 148 -20.85 14.54 -3.09
CA SER A 148 -20.36 15.21 -4.30
C SER A 148 -20.25 16.74 -4.18
N GLU A 149 -20.85 17.34 -3.15
CA GLU A 149 -20.73 18.77 -2.83
C GLU A 149 -19.63 19.03 -1.78
N GLN A 150 -18.79 18.04 -1.48
CA GLN A 150 -17.75 18.11 -0.43
C GLN A 150 -18.31 18.45 0.96
N LYS A 151 -19.54 18.02 1.25
CA LYS A 151 -20.16 18.15 2.57
C LYS A 151 -20.11 16.83 3.31
N VAL A 152 -19.99 16.93 4.63
CA VAL A 152 -20.13 15.79 5.53
C VAL A 152 -21.61 15.43 5.62
N VAL A 153 -21.95 14.19 5.28
CA VAL A 153 -23.32 13.66 5.39
C VAL A 153 -23.30 12.29 6.05
N GLU A 154 -24.44 11.89 6.61
CA GLU A 154 -24.63 10.52 7.10
C GLU A 154 -24.89 9.55 5.94
N ASP A 155 -24.37 8.33 6.08
CA ASP A 155 -24.62 7.23 5.15
C ASP A 155 -24.63 5.88 5.89
N GLU A 156 -24.95 4.81 5.18
CA GLU A 156 -24.98 3.44 5.66
C GLU A 156 -23.95 2.60 4.91
N VAL A 157 -23.25 1.73 5.64
CA VAL A 157 -22.40 0.70 5.02
C VAL A 157 -23.31 -0.36 4.41
N LEU A 158 -23.30 -0.49 3.09
CA LEU A 158 -24.19 -1.40 2.37
C LEU A 158 -23.65 -2.83 2.34
N MET A 159 -22.35 -2.97 2.13
CA MET A 159 -21.64 -4.26 2.09
C MET A 159 -20.13 -4.06 2.23
N MET A 160 -19.40 -5.16 2.45
CA MET A 160 -17.95 -5.20 2.28
C MET A 160 -17.62 -5.73 0.88
N LEU A 161 -16.89 -4.95 0.09
CA LEU A 161 -16.37 -5.38 -1.19
C LEU A 161 -15.24 -6.40 -1.01
N ASP A 162 -14.40 -6.23 0.02
CA ASP A 162 -13.34 -7.15 0.43
C ASP A 162 -13.13 -7.08 1.95
N SER A 163 -12.77 -8.21 2.56
CA SER A 163 -12.42 -8.32 3.98
C SER A 163 -11.44 -9.47 4.18
N GLN A 164 -10.21 -9.14 4.56
CA GLN A 164 -9.13 -10.11 4.74
C GLN A 164 -8.36 -9.79 6.02
N PRO A 165 -8.88 -10.13 7.20
CA PRO A 165 -8.33 -9.69 8.49
C PRO A 165 -6.96 -10.29 8.84
N LYS A 166 -6.55 -11.36 8.15
CA LYS A 166 -5.31 -12.10 8.42
C LYS A 166 -4.29 -11.97 7.28
N ARG A 167 -4.62 -11.28 6.18
CA ARG A 167 -3.71 -11.19 5.03
C ARG A 167 -2.83 -9.95 5.08
N PRO A 168 -1.53 -10.08 4.80
CA PRO A 168 -0.63 -8.94 4.68
C PRO A 168 -0.90 -8.16 3.39
N ALA A 169 -0.64 -6.85 3.43
CA ALA A 169 -0.65 -5.97 2.28
C ALA A 169 0.34 -4.82 2.45
N LEU A 170 0.82 -4.26 1.34
CA LEU A 170 1.58 -3.03 1.32
C LEU A 170 0.63 -1.83 1.37
N PHE A 171 0.80 -0.98 2.38
CA PHE A 171 0.02 0.23 2.59
C PHE A 171 0.87 1.46 2.35
N HIS A 172 0.24 2.48 1.77
CA HIS A 172 0.72 3.84 1.77
C HIS A 172 0.08 4.55 2.96
N SER A 173 0.92 4.95 3.90
CA SER A 173 0.49 5.73 5.03
C SER A 173 0.71 7.20 4.76
N ILE A 174 -0.38 7.92 4.56
CA ILE A 174 -0.40 9.33 4.21
C ILE A 174 -0.65 10.13 5.48
N GLU A 175 0.32 10.94 5.88
CA GLU A 175 0.29 11.77 7.07
C GLU A 175 0.15 13.24 6.68
N THR A 176 -0.82 13.93 7.27
CA THR A 176 -1.08 15.35 7.03
C THR A 176 -0.31 16.24 8.01
N VAL A 177 -0.21 17.54 7.70
CA VAL A 177 0.37 18.55 8.62
C VAL A 177 -0.46 18.72 9.90
N SER A 178 -1.75 18.40 9.85
CA SER A 178 -2.66 18.43 11.00
C SER A 178 -2.53 17.22 11.94
N GLY A 179 -1.68 16.24 11.61
CA GLY A 179 -1.45 15.04 12.40
C GLY A 179 -2.37 13.86 12.07
N HIS A 180 -3.39 14.04 11.21
CA HIS A 180 -4.19 12.92 10.71
C HIS A 180 -3.35 12.01 9.81
N ARG A 181 -3.56 10.70 9.93
CA ARG A 181 -2.82 9.66 9.19
C ARG A 181 -3.78 8.57 8.74
N ILE A 182 -3.76 8.21 7.46
CA ILE A 182 -4.59 7.14 6.88
C ILE A 182 -3.69 6.12 6.17
N SER A 183 -4.03 4.83 6.29
CA SER A 183 -3.31 3.74 5.65
C SER A 183 -4.19 3.00 4.66
N LEU A 184 -3.86 3.18 3.38
CA LEU A 184 -4.57 2.55 2.27
C LEU A 184 -3.59 1.95 1.26
N THR A 185 -4.02 0.91 0.57
CA THR A 185 -3.22 0.29 -0.50
C THR A 185 -2.99 1.27 -1.66
N GLY A 186 -1.89 1.13 -2.40
CA GLY A 186 -1.46 2.13 -3.40
C GLY A 186 -2.48 2.50 -4.49
N ASN A 187 -3.40 1.59 -4.86
CA ASN A 187 -4.43 1.88 -5.88
C ASN A 187 -5.75 2.42 -5.29
N HIS A 188 -5.84 2.56 -3.97
CA HIS A 188 -7.04 3.08 -3.33
C HIS A 188 -7.07 4.60 -3.45
N PHE A 189 -8.25 5.16 -3.74
CA PHE A 189 -8.37 6.58 -4.03
C PHE A 189 -8.57 7.43 -2.77
N LEU A 190 -7.81 8.51 -2.68
CA LEU A 190 -7.98 9.57 -1.70
C LEU A 190 -8.64 10.79 -2.34
N ALA A 191 -9.49 11.50 -1.58
CA ALA A 191 -10.06 12.75 -2.04
C ALA A 191 -9.02 13.88 -1.97
N VAL A 192 -8.77 14.57 -3.08
CA VAL A 192 -7.81 15.68 -3.16
C VAL A 192 -8.49 16.98 -3.59
N GLY A 193 -8.02 18.10 -3.02
CA GLY A 193 -8.63 19.43 -3.17
C GLY A 193 -8.48 20.09 -4.54
N HIS A 194 -7.76 19.47 -5.48
CA HIS A 194 -7.64 19.98 -6.84
C HIS A 194 -8.72 19.37 -7.76
N ASN A 195 -9.74 20.18 -8.09
CA ASN A 195 -10.84 19.83 -9.00
C ASN A 195 -11.72 18.65 -8.55
N ASP A 196 -11.91 18.44 -7.24
CA ASP A 196 -12.73 17.36 -6.66
C ASP A 196 -12.36 15.97 -7.16
N ARG A 197 -11.05 15.73 -7.26
CA ARG A 197 -10.52 14.50 -7.85
C ARG A 197 -10.25 13.45 -6.78
N PHE A 198 -10.42 12.21 -7.20
CA PHE A 198 -9.95 11.03 -6.50
C PHE A 198 -8.61 10.60 -7.10
N VAL A 199 -7.55 10.58 -6.29
CA VAL A 199 -6.19 10.23 -6.74
C VAL A 199 -5.71 8.96 -6.02
N PRO A 200 -5.12 7.99 -6.74
CA PRO A 200 -4.60 6.78 -6.10
C PRO A 200 -3.52 7.12 -5.07
N ALA A 201 -3.47 6.40 -3.96
CA ALA A 201 -2.48 6.61 -2.91
C ALA A 201 -1.03 6.65 -3.41
N ASN A 202 -0.68 5.80 -4.39
CA ASN A 202 0.67 5.75 -4.97
C ASN A 202 0.99 6.92 -5.93
N LYS A 203 0.03 7.80 -6.17
CA LYS A 203 0.20 9.05 -6.92
C LYS A 203 0.14 10.28 -6.04
N ILE A 204 -0.21 10.14 -4.77
CA ILE A 204 -0.17 11.24 -3.80
C ILE A 204 1.28 11.62 -3.54
N GLN A 205 1.54 12.92 -3.43
CA GLN A 205 2.85 13.48 -3.15
C GLN A 205 2.77 14.42 -1.93
N PRO A 206 3.89 14.64 -1.22
CA PRO A 206 3.97 15.72 -0.26
C PRO A 206 3.57 17.05 -0.92
N ASN A 207 2.87 17.89 -0.17
CA ASN A 207 2.22 19.12 -0.63
C ASN A 207 0.88 18.97 -1.35
N ASP A 208 0.42 17.76 -1.68
CA ASP A 208 -0.96 17.56 -2.12
C ASP A 208 -1.95 18.00 -1.03
N ILE A 209 -3.11 18.50 -1.45
CA ILE A 209 -4.18 18.93 -0.55
C ILE A 209 -5.21 17.82 -0.45
N VAL A 210 -5.50 17.36 0.77
CA VAL A 210 -6.53 16.36 1.08
C VAL A 210 -7.61 16.97 1.97
N PHE A 211 -8.74 16.30 2.10
CA PHE A 211 -9.83 16.74 2.96
C PHE A 211 -9.82 15.99 4.30
N ILE A 212 -9.80 16.74 5.39
CA ILE A 212 -10.02 16.22 6.74
C ILE A 212 -11.37 16.62 7.28
N HIS A 213 -11.99 15.78 8.10
CA HIS A 213 -13.18 16.11 8.87
C HIS A 213 -12.80 16.68 10.22
N GLN A 214 -13.15 17.94 10.44
CA GLN A 214 -12.93 18.63 11.71
C GLN A 214 -14.14 19.52 12.03
N GLN A 215 -14.68 19.39 13.25
CA GLN A 215 -15.80 20.20 13.74
C GLN A 215 -17.05 20.16 12.83
N GLY A 216 -17.37 18.99 12.25
CA GLY A 216 -18.55 18.80 11.41
C GLY A 216 -18.40 19.31 9.97
N GLN A 217 -17.22 19.78 9.58
CA GLN A 217 -16.93 20.27 8.23
C GLN A 217 -15.68 19.63 7.65
N LEU A 218 -15.57 19.65 6.31
CA LEU A 218 -14.35 19.28 5.63
C LEU A 218 -13.42 20.49 5.53
N GLN A 219 -12.15 20.27 5.87
CA GLN A 219 -11.08 21.25 5.77
C GLN A 219 -9.98 20.72 4.88
N GLN A 220 -9.42 21.60 4.04
CA GLN A 220 -8.30 21.28 3.18
C GLN A 220 -6.99 21.33 3.97
N VAL A 221 -6.23 20.25 3.92
CA VAL A 221 -4.96 20.12 4.65
C VAL A 221 -3.90 19.49 3.75
N THR A 222 -2.68 19.97 3.91
CA THR A 222 -1.52 19.51 3.14
C THR A 222 -1.00 18.16 3.65
N VAL A 223 -0.64 17.28 2.71
CA VAL A 223 0.12 16.06 2.96
C VAL A 223 1.54 16.43 3.35
N ARG A 224 1.99 15.94 4.51
CA ARG A 224 3.33 16.16 5.07
C ARG A 224 4.29 15.05 4.67
N ASN A 225 3.88 13.80 4.88
CA ASN A 225 4.76 12.65 4.69
C ASN A 225 3.96 11.45 4.16
N ILE A 226 4.64 10.60 3.40
CA ILE A 226 4.09 9.37 2.85
C ILE A 226 5.11 8.27 3.13
N THR A 227 4.69 7.25 3.85
CA THR A 227 5.53 6.10 4.18
C THR A 227 4.87 4.83 3.72
N GLU A 228 5.64 3.92 3.14
CA GLU A 228 5.15 2.59 2.80
C GLU A 228 5.39 1.63 3.96
N GLU A 229 4.36 0.86 4.31
CA GLU A 229 4.42 -0.07 5.44
C GLU A 229 3.61 -1.34 5.16
N TYR A 230 4.15 -2.48 5.59
CA TYR A 230 3.43 -3.74 5.55
C TYR A 230 2.55 -3.86 6.80
N LYS A 231 1.24 -4.01 6.59
CA LYS A 231 0.27 -4.30 7.67
C LYS A 231 -0.49 -5.57 7.37
N VAL A 232 -0.97 -6.21 8.44
CA VAL A 232 -1.82 -7.39 8.37
C VAL A 232 -3.26 -6.96 8.55
N GLY A 233 -4.13 -7.38 7.65
CA GLY A 233 -5.55 -7.08 7.72
C GLY A 233 -5.96 -5.92 6.84
N TYR A 234 -6.95 -6.15 5.98
CA TYR A 234 -7.53 -5.10 5.15
C TYR A 234 -9.03 -5.29 4.89
N VAL A 235 -9.73 -4.18 4.65
CA VAL A 235 -11.17 -4.15 4.36
C VAL A 235 -11.53 -3.06 3.36
N THR A 236 -12.60 -3.27 2.60
CA THR A 236 -13.14 -2.29 1.63
C THR A 236 -14.65 -2.17 1.83
N PRO A 237 -15.10 -1.25 2.70
CA PRO A 237 -16.53 -1.00 2.89
C PRO A 237 -17.07 -0.20 1.70
N MET A 238 -18.32 -0.47 1.31
CA MET A 238 -19.05 0.35 0.34
C MET A 238 -20.24 1.04 1.00
N THR A 239 -20.33 2.35 0.81
CA THR A 239 -21.46 3.20 1.22
C THR A 239 -22.33 3.57 0.01
N ASN A 240 -23.46 4.24 0.24
CA ASN A 240 -24.32 4.70 -0.86
C ASN A 240 -23.66 5.80 -1.69
N HIS A 241 -22.94 6.73 -1.07
CA HIS A 241 -22.18 7.79 -1.73
C HIS A 241 -20.83 7.29 -2.29
N GLY A 242 -20.37 6.11 -1.89
CA GLY A 242 -19.11 5.55 -2.37
C GLY A 242 -17.87 6.24 -1.79
N THR A 243 -18.01 6.96 -0.67
CA THR A 243 -16.92 7.59 0.09
C THR A 243 -17.03 7.24 1.57
N LEU A 244 -15.94 7.46 2.31
CA LEU A 244 -15.81 7.24 3.76
C LEU A 244 -14.88 8.28 4.37
N ILE A 245 -15.04 8.55 5.66
CA ILE A 245 -14.09 9.35 6.45
C ILE A 245 -13.34 8.43 7.40
N VAL A 246 -12.07 8.17 7.09
CA VAL A 246 -11.21 7.20 7.80
C VAL A 246 -10.03 7.93 8.43
N ASN A 247 -9.82 7.76 9.73
CA ASN A 247 -8.90 8.54 10.56
C ASN A 247 -9.04 10.05 10.34
N GLY A 248 -10.29 10.50 10.16
CA GLY A 248 -10.61 11.89 9.86
C GLY A 248 -10.30 12.33 8.43
N ILE A 249 -9.81 11.48 7.53
CA ILE A 249 -9.47 11.82 6.14
C ILE A 249 -10.54 11.26 5.20
N ALA A 250 -11.02 12.08 4.25
CA ALA A 250 -11.99 11.64 3.25
C ALA A 250 -11.32 10.78 2.17
N ALA A 251 -11.91 9.61 1.92
CA ALA A 251 -11.43 8.64 0.94
C ALA A 251 -12.60 8.05 0.14
N SER A 252 -12.28 7.54 -1.04
CA SER A 252 -13.21 6.75 -1.85
C SER A 252 -13.43 5.38 -1.20
N CYS A 253 -14.57 4.73 -1.45
CA CYS A 253 -14.75 3.29 -1.21
C CYS A 253 -14.13 2.42 -2.33
N TYR A 254 -13.70 3.06 -3.42
CA TYR A 254 -13.22 2.41 -4.65
C TYR A 254 -11.73 2.64 -4.88
N SER A 255 -11.18 1.77 -5.72
CA SER A 255 -9.73 1.59 -5.91
C SER A 255 -9.38 1.04 -7.31
N SER A 256 -10.25 1.25 -8.30
CA SER A 256 -10.04 0.80 -9.69
C SER A 256 -9.05 1.71 -10.43
N VAL A 257 -8.34 1.19 -11.43
CA VAL A 257 -7.29 1.95 -12.14
C VAL A 257 -7.85 3.08 -13.03
N ILE A 258 -9.18 3.18 -13.17
CA ILE A 258 -9.82 4.06 -14.16
C ILE A 258 -10.37 5.33 -13.49
N SER A 259 -11.32 5.22 -12.54
CA SER A 259 -11.78 6.34 -11.72
C SER A 259 -12.78 5.89 -10.63
N HIS A 260 -12.95 6.73 -9.60
CA HIS A 260 -14.03 6.63 -8.63
C HIS A 260 -15.40 6.59 -9.32
N ASP A 261 -15.67 7.53 -10.24
CA ASP A 261 -16.98 7.68 -10.89
C ASP A 261 -17.38 6.42 -11.64
N LEU A 262 -16.47 5.82 -12.41
CA LEU A 262 -16.78 4.61 -13.15
C LEU A 262 -17.10 3.45 -12.20
N ALA A 263 -16.31 3.26 -11.15
CA ALA A 263 -16.60 2.23 -10.15
C ALA A 263 -17.96 2.47 -9.48
N HIS A 264 -18.27 3.74 -9.20
CA HIS A 264 -19.57 4.14 -8.68
C HIS A 264 -20.69 3.73 -9.65
N TYR A 265 -20.61 4.09 -10.93
CA TYR A 265 -21.60 3.72 -11.94
C TYR A 265 -21.75 2.20 -12.09
N VAL A 266 -20.65 1.46 -12.20
CA VAL A 266 -20.66 -0.01 -12.34
C VAL A 266 -21.37 -0.67 -11.17
N LEU A 267 -21.17 -0.16 -9.95
CA LEU A 267 -21.75 -0.73 -8.74
C LEU A 267 -23.14 -0.16 -8.40
N ALA A 268 -23.70 0.73 -9.22
CA ALA A 268 -25.03 1.29 -9.02
C ALA A 268 -26.15 0.22 -8.94
N PRO A 269 -26.15 -0.86 -9.76
CA PRO A 269 -27.14 -1.93 -9.64
C PRO A 269 -27.14 -2.61 -8.27
N LEU A 270 -25.98 -2.77 -7.63
CA LEU A 270 -25.89 -3.35 -6.27
C LEU A 270 -26.49 -2.41 -5.23
N ARG A 271 -26.23 -1.11 -5.34
CA ARG A 271 -26.83 -0.11 -4.44
C ARG A 271 -28.35 -0.06 -4.61
N TRP A 272 -28.84 -0.11 -5.86
CA TRP A 272 -30.28 -0.17 -6.14
C TRP A 272 -30.92 -1.44 -5.56
N TRP A 273 -30.28 -2.61 -5.73
CA TRP A 273 -30.76 -3.87 -5.17
C TRP A 273 -30.84 -3.83 -3.64
N TYR A 274 -29.85 -3.24 -2.98
CA TYR A 274 -29.87 -3.06 -1.52
C TYR A 274 -31.12 -2.31 -1.05
N HIS A 275 -31.41 -1.17 -1.68
CA HIS A 275 -32.58 -0.35 -1.35
C HIS A 275 -33.89 -1.06 -1.66
N LEU A 276 -33.97 -1.79 -2.78
CA LEU A 276 -35.13 -2.59 -3.13
C LEU A 276 -35.39 -3.71 -2.11
N ALA A 277 -34.34 -4.42 -1.68
CA ALA A 277 -34.46 -5.48 -0.69
C ALA A 277 -34.87 -4.93 0.68
N LYS A 278 -34.30 -3.80 1.11
CA LYS A 278 -34.73 -3.07 2.32
C LYS A 278 -36.19 -2.64 2.24
N PHE A 279 -36.65 -2.17 1.08
CA PHE A 279 -38.06 -1.82 0.85
C PHE A 279 -39.00 -3.02 1.08
N PHE A 280 -38.57 -4.22 0.70
CA PHE A 280 -39.29 -5.48 0.98
C PHE A 280 -38.97 -6.09 2.36
N SER A 281 -38.37 -5.33 3.28
CA SER A 281 -38.03 -5.77 4.65
C SER A 281 -37.10 -6.99 4.70
N VAL A 282 -36.27 -7.19 3.68
CA VAL A 282 -35.20 -8.19 3.72
C VAL A 282 -34.05 -7.64 4.57
N GLU A 283 -33.83 -8.24 5.72
CA GLU A 283 -32.68 -7.92 6.57
C GLU A 283 -31.41 -8.50 5.94
N GLN A 284 -30.38 -7.65 5.76
CA GLN A 284 -29.06 -8.00 5.21
C GLN A 284 -29.11 -8.71 3.83
N PRO A 285 -29.39 -7.97 2.74
CA PRO A 285 -29.55 -8.55 1.40
C PRO A 285 -28.27 -9.10 0.77
N PHE A 286 -27.13 -8.90 1.42
CA PHE A 286 -25.84 -9.48 1.03
C PHE A 286 -25.32 -10.34 2.19
N GLU A 287 -24.92 -11.56 1.88
CA GLU A 287 -24.33 -12.46 2.86
C GLU A 287 -22.99 -11.87 3.33
N TYR A 288 -22.92 -11.49 4.61
CA TYR A 288 -21.70 -11.00 5.23
C TYR A 288 -20.95 -12.14 5.89
N SER A 289 -19.72 -12.39 5.44
CA SER A 289 -18.78 -13.23 6.17
C SER A 289 -17.56 -12.39 6.54
N ALA A 290 -17.30 -12.30 7.84
CA ALA A 290 -16.13 -11.59 8.37
C ALA A 290 -14.80 -12.24 7.91
N GLU A 291 -14.83 -13.51 7.49
CA GLU A 291 -13.65 -14.28 7.12
C GLU A 291 -13.59 -14.69 5.63
N ASN A 292 -14.63 -14.47 4.82
CA ASN A 292 -14.67 -14.94 3.42
C ASN A 292 -14.55 -13.82 2.40
N GLY A 293 -13.46 -13.04 2.47
CA GLY A 293 -12.92 -12.29 1.32
C GLY A 293 -13.89 -11.48 0.47
N ILE A 294 -13.52 -11.30 -0.80
CA ILE A 294 -14.21 -10.43 -1.75
C ILE A 294 -15.60 -11.01 -2.08
N HIS A 295 -16.66 -10.21 -1.96
CA HIS A 295 -17.97 -10.64 -2.47
C HIS A 295 -17.86 -10.84 -4.00
N TRP A 296 -18.18 -12.05 -4.48
CA TRP A 296 -17.88 -12.44 -5.87
C TRP A 296 -18.59 -11.57 -6.91
N ILE A 297 -19.81 -11.09 -6.61
CA ILE A 297 -20.60 -10.23 -7.52
C ILE A 297 -19.91 -8.90 -7.85
N PRO A 298 -19.63 -8.00 -6.89
CA PRO A 298 -18.94 -6.74 -7.20
C PRO A 298 -17.56 -7.00 -7.80
N MET A 299 -16.86 -8.07 -7.40
CA MET A 299 -15.59 -8.42 -8.02
C MET A 299 -15.73 -8.72 -9.51
N ALA A 300 -16.69 -9.56 -9.87
CA ALA A 300 -16.94 -9.91 -11.26
C ALA A 300 -17.33 -8.66 -12.06
N MET A 301 -18.19 -7.79 -11.52
CA MET A 301 -18.59 -6.54 -12.19
C MET A 301 -17.39 -5.63 -12.46
N LEU A 302 -16.52 -5.43 -11.46
CA LEU A 302 -15.32 -4.60 -11.60
C LEU A 302 -14.27 -5.23 -12.53
N GLN A 303 -14.02 -6.54 -12.41
CA GLN A 303 -13.06 -7.26 -13.27
C GLN A 303 -13.51 -7.32 -14.74
N LEU A 304 -14.79 -7.58 -15.01
CA LEU A 304 -15.32 -7.56 -16.36
C LEU A 304 -15.20 -6.15 -16.95
N THR A 305 -15.52 -5.11 -16.17
CA THR A 305 -15.33 -3.74 -16.63
C THR A 305 -13.86 -3.45 -16.94
N GLU A 306 -12.93 -3.76 -16.03
CA GLU A 306 -11.48 -3.56 -16.27
C GLU A 306 -10.97 -4.33 -17.51
N LYS A 307 -11.51 -5.53 -17.77
CA LYS A 307 -11.10 -6.37 -18.92
C LYS A 307 -11.65 -5.87 -20.26
N TYR A 308 -12.89 -5.37 -20.29
CA TYR A 308 -13.58 -5.06 -21.54
C TYR A 308 -13.62 -3.56 -21.87
N LEU A 309 -13.49 -2.66 -20.90
CA LEU A 309 -13.53 -1.22 -21.15
C LEU A 309 -12.40 -0.68 -22.05
N PRO A 310 -11.14 -1.16 -21.99
CA PRO A 310 -10.10 -0.74 -22.93
C PRO A 310 -10.45 -1.05 -24.40
N ASN A 311 -11.25 -2.10 -24.63
CA ASN A 311 -11.71 -2.48 -25.98
C ASN A 311 -12.88 -1.62 -26.45
N VAL A 312 -13.66 -1.03 -25.53
CA VAL A 312 -14.80 -0.15 -25.87
C VAL A 312 -14.33 1.27 -26.17
N LEU A 313 -13.35 1.78 -25.39
CA LEU A 313 -12.76 3.10 -25.62
C LEU A 313 -11.96 3.17 -26.93
N THR A 314 -11.41 2.06 -27.40
CA THR A 314 -10.72 1.97 -28.70
C THR A 314 -11.68 1.87 -29.89
N ILE A 315 -12.89 1.32 -29.71
CA ILE A 315 -13.92 1.24 -30.77
C ILE A 315 -14.60 2.61 -31.01
N HIS A 316 -14.67 3.47 -29.99
CA HIS A 316 -15.23 4.82 -30.12
C HIS A 316 -14.21 5.91 -30.51
N SER A 317 -12.95 5.54 -30.71
CA SER A 317 -11.88 6.42 -31.20
C SER A 317 -11.48 6.15 -32.67
N LEU A 318 -12.36 5.50 -33.45
CA LEU A 318 -12.23 5.27 -34.90
C LEU A 318 -13.35 5.97 -35.66
#